data_AF-A0A2E6T8P1-F1
#
_entry.id   AF-A0A2E6T8P1-F1
#
_cell.length_a   1.000
_cell.length_b   1.000
_cell.length_c   1.000
_cell.angle_alpha   90.00
_cell.angle_beta   90.00
_cell.angle_gamma   90.00
#
_symmetry.space_group_name_H-M   'P 1'
#
loop_
_entity.id
_entity.type
_entity.pdbx_description
1 polymer ?
#
loop_
_entity_poly.entity_id
_entity_poly.type
_entity_poly.pdbx_seq_one_letter_code
_entity_poly.pdbx_strand_id
1 'polypeptide(L)' 'MKRLYLLFTLFFSVSAVASQPKEWQLGFQPAVTPLMKDIVWMHDYILLPVIIGISVFVLFLMVYLV' A
#
# COMPACT_ATOMS: atom_id res chain seq x y z
N MET A 1 -29.07 -25.82 28.69
CA MET A 1 -29.05 -24.37 28.38
C MET A 1 -27.70 -23.89 27.84
N LYS A 2 -26.58 -23.91 28.60
CA LYS A 2 -25.27 -23.40 28.13
C LYS A 2 -24.71 -24.04 26.84
N ARG A 3 -24.94 -25.35 26.63
CA ARG A 3 -24.50 -26.05 25.41
C ARG A 3 -25.24 -25.60 24.13
N LEU A 4 -26.45 -25.06 24.27
CA LEU A 4 -27.24 -24.57 23.13
C LEU A 4 -26.72 -23.22 22.62
N TYR A 5 -26.25 -22.35 23.53
CA TYR A 5 -25.61 -21.08 23.18
C TYR A 5 -24.30 -21.26 22.40
N LEU A 6 -23.52 -22.30 22.71
CA LEU A 6 -22.27 -22.61 22.00
C LEU A 6 -22.52 -23.07 20.54
N LEU A 7 -23.61 -23.79 20.30
CA LEU A 7 -24.02 -24.17 18.94
C LEU A 7 -24.46 -22.93 18.13
N PHE A 8 -25.13 -21.97 18.76
CA PHE A 8 -25.58 -20.74 18.10
C PHE A 8 -24.40 -19.84 17.66
N THR A 9 -23.33 -19.74 18.47
CA THR A 9 -22.13 -18.96 18.09
C THR A 9 -21.33 -19.55 16.94
N LEU A 10 -21.48 -20.85 16.64
CA LEU A 10 -20.75 -21.51 15.54
C LEU A 10 -21.30 -21.16 14.15
N PHE A 11 -22.55 -20.70 14.05
CA PHE A 11 -23.19 -20.32 12.80
C PHE A 11 -22.99 -18.82 12.45
N PHE A 12 -22.57 -18.00 13.41
CA PHE A 12 -22.31 -16.57 13.20
C PHE A 12 -20.81 -16.33 13.00
N SER A 13 -20.29 -16.71 11.82
CA SER A 13 -18.96 -16.29 11.38
C SER A 13 -19.04 -14.88 10.81
N VAL A 14 -18.37 -13.92 11.46
CA VAL A 14 -18.22 -12.55 10.95
C VAL A 14 -16.96 -12.50 10.08
N SER A 15 -17.09 -12.18 8.80
CA SER A 15 -15.95 -11.94 7.93
C SER A 15 -15.29 -10.61 8.29
N ALA A 16 -13.97 -10.62 8.53
CA ALA A 16 -13.21 -9.40 8.72
C ALA A 16 -13.05 -8.67 7.37
N VAL A 17 -13.48 -7.41 7.30
CA VAL A 17 -13.28 -6.54 6.13
C VAL A 17 -11.91 -5.88 6.26
N ALA A 18 -10.87 -6.57 5.79
CA ALA A 18 -9.53 -6.00 5.65
C ALA A 18 -9.40 -5.27 4.30
N SER A 19 -8.55 -4.25 4.24
CA SER A 19 -8.13 -3.67 2.96
C SER A 19 -7.31 -4.73 2.21
N GLN A 20 -7.74 -5.08 1.00
CA GLN A 20 -7.10 -6.09 0.15
C GLN A 20 -6.35 -5.41 -1.01
N PRO A 21 -5.24 -6.01 -1.50
CA PRO A 21 -4.59 -5.55 -2.72
C PRO A 21 -5.54 -5.71 -3.91
N LYS A 22 -5.59 -4.70 -4.80
CA LYS A 22 -6.36 -4.76 -6.04
C LYS A 22 -5.48 -5.26 -7.18
N GLU A 23 -6.08 -6.00 -8.12
CA GLU A 23 -5.37 -6.44 -9.32
C GLU A 23 -4.78 -5.23 -10.06
N TRP A 24 -3.52 -5.34 -10.49
CA TRP A 24 -2.77 -4.32 -11.24
C TRP A 24 -2.56 -2.97 -10.52
N GLN A 25 -2.60 -2.95 -9.19
CA GLN A 25 -2.32 -1.74 -8.42
C GLN A 25 -0.81 -1.42 -8.39
N LEU A 26 -0.42 -0.23 -8.86
CA LEU A 26 0.97 0.21 -8.98
C LEU A 26 1.47 1.10 -7.83
N GLY A 27 0.66 1.28 -6.79
CA GLY A 27 0.96 2.17 -5.67
C GLY A 27 0.48 1.64 -4.32
N PHE A 28 0.63 2.44 -3.28
CA PHE A 28 0.21 2.06 -1.93
C PHE A 28 -1.31 1.89 -1.81
N GLN A 29 -1.70 1.03 -0.87
CA GLN A 29 -3.10 0.92 -0.44
C GLN A 29 -3.56 2.21 0.25
N PRO A 30 -4.89 2.48 0.32
CA PRO A 30 -5.42 3.64 1.03
C PRO A 30 -4.91 3.72 2.48
N ALA A 31 -4.34 4.86 2.86
CA ALA A 31 -3.77 5.05 4.19
C ALA A 31 -4.87 5.15 5.26
N VAL A 32 -4.89 4.19 6.19
CA VAL A 32 -5.85 4.14 7.31
C VAL A 32 -5.26 4.64 8.64
N THR A 33 -3.94 4.84 8.71
CA THR A 33 -3.25 5.39 9.89
C THR A 33 -2.50 6.68 9.55
N PRO A 34 -2.26 7.57 10.54
CA PRO A 34 -1.44 8.77 10.34
C PRO A 34 -0.05 8.45 9.81
N LEU A 35 0.61 7.43 10.38
CA LEU A 35 1.94 7.00 9.96
C LEU A 35 2.00 6.59 8.47
N MET A 36 0.98 5.88 7.98
CA MET A 36 0.93 5.48 6.57
C MET A 36 0.78 6.70 5.65
N LYS A 37 0.07 7.75 6.09
CA LYS A 37 -0.04 9.00 5.31
C LYS A 37 1.32 9.68 5.18
N ASP A 38 2.10 9.69 6.26
CA ASP A 38 3.44 10.28 6.25
C ASP A 38 4.40 9.49 5.32
N ILE A 39 4.29 8.16 5.31
CA ILE A 39 5.05 7.30 4.39
C ILE A 39 4.70 7.59 2.93
N VAL A 40 3.40 7.65 2.60
CA VAL A 40 2.94 7.94 1.24
C VAL A 40 3.40 9.32 0.81
N TRP A 41 3.30 10.33 1.70
CA TRP A 41 3.81 11.68 1.41
C TRP A 41 5.31 11.68 1.12
N MET A 42 6.10 11.01 1.95
CA MET A 42 7.54 10.91 1.76
C MET A 42 7.90 10.21 0.44
N HIS A 43 7.17 9.15 0.07
CA HIS A 43 7.39 8.46 -1.21
C HIS A 43 7.04 9.35 -2.41
N ASP A 44 5.85 9.95 -2.43
CA ASP A 44 5.33 10.64 -3.60
C ASP A 44 5.98 12.01 -3.82
N TYR A 45 6.35 12.71 -2.75
CA TYR A 45 6.87 14.08 -2.83
C TYR A 45 8.39 14.18 -2.66
N ILE A 46 9.04 13.19 -2.03
CA ILE A 46 10.49 13.24 -1.80
C ILE A 46 11.20 12.16 -2.60
N LEU A 47 10.90 10.89 -2.35
CA LEU A 47 11.65 9.80 -2.98
C LEU A 47 11.48 9.76 -4.49
N LEU A 48 10.23 9.68 -4.97
CA LEU A 48 9.94 9.53 -6.40
C LEU A 48 10.55 10.68 -7.24
N PRO A 49 10.38 11.98 -6.87
CA PRO A 49 10.98 13.05 -7.65
C PRO A 49 12.51 12.99 -7.68
N VAL A 50 13.15 12.65 -6.57
CA VAL A 50 14.62 12.57 -6.49
C VAL A 50 15.17 11.45 -7.36
N ILE A 51 14.62 10.23 -7.27
CA ILE A 51 15.11 9.10 -8.07
C ILE A 51 14.83 9.28 -9.57
N ILE A 52 13.69 9.88 -9.93
CA ILE A 52 13.36 10.19 -11.32
C ILE A 52 14.31 11.25 -11.86
N GLY A 53 14.58 12.30 -11.10
CA GLY A 53 15.53 13.34 -11.48
C GLY A 53 16.94 12.81 -11.74
N ILE A 54 17.46 11.99 -10.82
CA ILE A 54 18.80 11.39 -10.97
C ILE A 54 18.84 10.39 -12.12
N SER A 55 17.83 9.52 -12.26
CA SER A 55 17.82 8.50 -13.33
C SER A 55 17.73 9.13 -14.71
N VAL A 56 16.90 10.15 -14.90
CA VAL A 56 16.84 10.92 -16.16
C VAL A 56 18.15 11.65 -16.42
N PHE A 57 18.77 12.24 -15.40
CA PHE A 57 20.07 12.91 -15.55
C PHE A 57 21.17 11.94 -16.00
N VAL A 58 21.29 10.78 -15.35
CA VAL A 58 22.28 9.77 -15.73
C VAL A 58 22.01 9.21 -17.12
N LEU A 59 20.74 8.94 -17.46
CA LEU A 59 20.35 8.50 -18.80
C LEU A 59 20.75 9.54 -19.86
N PHE A 60 20.52 10.82 -19.58
CA PHE A 60 20.95 11.91 -20.45
C PHE A 60 22.48 11.92 -20.64
N LEU A 61 23.27 11.76 -19.57
CA LEU A 61 24.73 11.68 -19.67
C LEU A 61 25.20 10.49 -20.52
N MET A 62 24.58 9.32 -20.36
CA MET A 62 24.92 8.14 -21.16
C MET A 62 24.65 8.38 -22.65
N VAL A 63 23.49 8.93 -22.99
CA VAL A 63 23.13 9.22 -24.40
C VAL A 63 24.00 10.33 -24.99
N TYR A 64 24.39 11.33 -24.19
CA TYR A 64 25.24 12.43 -24.66
C TYR A 64 26.70 12.01 -24.91
N LEU A 65 27.22 11.05 -24.12
CA LEU A 65 28.60 10.58 -24.23
C LEU A 65 28.80 9.49 -25.29
N VAL A 66 27.76 8.72 -25.60
CA VAL A 66 27.75 7.75 -26.71
C VAL A 66 27.75 8.50 -28.04
#